data_AF-V8G9B4-F1
#
_entry.id   AF-V8G9B4-F1
#
_cell.length_a   1.000
_cell.length_b   1.000
_cell.length_c   1.000
_cell.angle_alpha   90.00
_cell.angle_beta   90.00
_cell.angle_gamma   90.00
#
_symmetry.space_group_name_H-M   'P 1'
#
loop_
_entity.id
_entity.type
_entity.pdbx_description
1 polymer ?
#
loop_
_entity_poly.entity_id
_entity_poly.type
_entity_poly.pdbx_seq_one_letter_code
_entity_poly.pdbx_strand_id
1 'polypeptide(L)'
;MTEFDYVVLAVLACSGLLGFMRGFLKEAFSLIAYVAAGYAAMMWGPRAIPWFQSLFDNHYVSTAIAYAVVFIGVLLLVGLLNITLSSMISYAGLGPADNGLGLIFGLARGVIIILVVAILLGYTDLPQSTWWQNAKFSGIVVDAINHLKTYVPAEFSTYLPY
;
A
#
# COMPACT_ATOMS: atom_id res chain seq x y z
N MET A 1 7.45 9.23 -26.10
CA MET A 1 7.03 8.62 -24.83
C MET A 1 7.57 7.21 -24.86
N THR A 2 8.34 6.82 -23.86
CA THR A 2 8.99 5.51 -23.82
C THR A 2 8.05 4.46 -23.20
N GLU A 3 8.47 3.20 -23.20
CA GLU A 3 7.73 2.10 -22.55
C GLU A 3 7.44 2.40 -21.07
N PHE A 4 8.37 3.08 -20.38
CA PHE A 4 8.19 3.51 -19.00
C PHE A 4 7.00 4.48 -18.84
N ASP A 5 6.84 5.43 -19.76
CA ASP A 5 5.73 6.39 -19.70
C ASP A 5 4.37 5.69 -19.83
N TYR A 6 4.28 4.64 -20.66
CA TYR A 6 3.06 3.84 -20.80
C TYR A 6 2.77 3.02 -19.54
N VAL A 7 3.80 2.46 -18.89
CA VAL A 7 3.64 1.74 -17.62
C VAL A 7 3.15 2.69 -16.52
N VAL A 8 3.76 3.87 -16.40
CA VAL A 8 3.34 4.90 -15.44
C VAL A 8 1.88 5.30 -15.65
N LEU A 9 1.49 5.59 -16.89
CA LEU A 9 0.11 5.94 -17.22
C LEU A 9 -0.85 4.78 -16.94
N ALA A 10 -0.48 3.54 -17.26
CA ALA A 10 -1.30 2.37 -16.98
C ALA A 10 -1.51 2.14 -15.48
N VAL A 11 -0.46 2.29 -14.67
CA VAL A 11 -0.54 2.18 -13.21
C VAL A 11 -1.42 3.28 -12.63
N LEU A 12 -1.25 4.54 -13.05
CA LEU A 12 -2.07 5.66 -12.58
C LEU A 12 -3.53 5.49 -13.00
N ALA A 13 -3.80 5.13 -14.26
CA ALA A 13 -5.14 4.92 -14.76
C ALA A 13 -5.83 3.76 -14.03
N CYS A 14 -5.13 2.63 -13.85
CA CYS A 14 -5.68 1.47 -13.14
C CYS A 14 -5.92 1.80 -11.66
N SER A 15 -4.96 2.42 -10.98
CA SER A 15 -5.10 2.77 -9.56
C SER A 15 -6.20 3.81 -9.33
N GLY A 16 -6.28 4.83 -10.20
CA GLY A 16 -7.36 5.82 -10.17
C GLY A 16 -8.73 5.20 -10.44
N LEU A 17 -8.85 4.33 -11.46
CA LEU A 17 -10.10 3.65 -11.79
C LEU A 17 -10.55 2.72 -10.65
N LEU A 18 -9.62 1.95 -10.08
CA LEU A 18 -9.90 1.09 -8.93
C LEU A 18 -10.35 1.90 -7.71
N GLY A 19 -9.70 3.04 -7.45
CA GLY A 19 -10.10 3.96 -6.38
C GLY A 19 -11.48 4.56 -6.62
N PHE A 20 -11.80 4.95 -7.86
CA PHE A 20 -13.12 5.43 -8.24
C PHE A 20 -14.21 4.36 -8.06
N MET A 21 -13.93 3.12 -8.46
CA MET A 21 -14.87 1.99 -8.33
C MET A 21 -15.08 1.56 -6.87
N ARG A 22 -14.03 1.66 -6.03
CA ARG A 22 -14.10 1.27 -4.63
C ARG A 22 -14.68 2.36 -3.74
N GLY A 23 -14.39 3.63 -4.03
CA GLY A 23 -14.73 4.76 -3.17
C GLY A 23 -13.65 5.03 -2.13
N PHE A 24 -13.47 6.31 -1.78
CA PHE A 24 -12.45 6.77 -0.82
C PHE A 24 -12.61 6.13 0.55
N LEU A 25 -13.83 6.13 1.09
CA LEU A 25 -14.09 5.66 2.45
C LEU A 25 -13.72 4.19 2.59
N LYS A 26 -14.09 3.34 1.62
CA LYS A 26 -13.68 1.93 1.65
C LYS A 26 -12.16 1.77 1.67
N GLU A 27 -11.44 2.58 0.90
CA GLU A 27 -9.99 2.48 0.81
C GLU A 27 -9.30 3.03 2.07
N ALA A 28 -9.80 4.13 2.64
CA ALA A 28 -9.34 4.68 3.91
C ALA A 28 -9.58 3.70 5.07
N PHE A 29 -10.79 3.13 5.19
CA PHE A 29 -11.09 2.12 6.20
C PHE A 29 -10.28 0.85 6.01
N SER A 30 -9.99 0.44 4.77
CA SER A 30 -9.07 -0.67 4.52
C SER A 30 -7.69 -0.35 5.08
N LEU A 31 -7.14 0.84 4.83
CA LEU A 31 -5.82 1.22 5.36
C LEU A 31 -5.81 1.21 6.90
N ILE A 32 -6.85 1.76 7.51
CA ILE A 32 -7.04 1.73 8.98
C ILE A 32 -7.11 0.29 9.49
N ALA A 33 -7.82 -0.61 8.78
CA ALA A 33 -7.91 -2.02 9.13
C ALA A 33 -6.53 -2.69 9.15
N TYR A 34 -5.69 -2.44 8.13
CA TYR A 34 -4.33 -2.97 8.09
C TYR A 34 -3.46 -2.46 9.25
N VAL A 35 -3.53 -1.17 9.56
CA VAL A 35 -2.78 -0.58 10.69
C VAL A 35 -3.27 -1.15 12.03
N ALA A 36 -4.59 -1.19 12.23
CA ALA A 36 -5.20 -1.74 13.44
C ALA A 36 -4.89 -3.23 13.62
N ALA A 37 -4.94 -4.02 12.55
CA ALA A 37 -4.58 -5.44 12.55
C ALA A 37 -3.10 -5.65 12.86
N GLY A 38 -2.21 -4.84 12.30
CA GLY A 38 -0.78 -4.87 12.61
C GLY A 38 -0.50 -4.56 14.08
N TYR A 39 -1.08 -3.48 14.61
CA TYR A 39 -0.96 -3.10 16.01
C TYR A 39 -1.50 -4.19 16.95
N ALA A 40 -2.68 -4.73 16.62
CA ALA A 40 -3.30 -5.83 17.35
C ALA A 40 -2.44 -7.11 17.33
N ALA A 41 -1.86 -7.46 16.19
CA ALA A 41 -0.96 -8.60 16.07
C ALA A 41 0.30 -8.41 16.94
N MET A 42 0.86 -7.19 17.01
CA MET A 42 1.98 -6.91 17.91
C MET A 42 1.62 -7.06 19.39
N MET A 43 0.40 -6.64 19.78
CA MET A 43 -0.05 -6.67 21.18
C MET A 43 -0.57 -8.05 21.64
N TRP A 44 -1.31 -8.76 20.78
CA TRP A 44 -1.98 -10.01 21.12
C TRP A 44 -1.35 -11.25 20.49
N GLY A 45 -0.53 -11.10 19.45
CA GLY A 45 0.23 -12.19 18.83
C GLY A 45 1.00 -13.04 19.84
N PRO A 46 1.81 -12.46 20.75
CA PRO A 46 2.52 -13.21 21.78
C PRO A 46 1.62 -14.06 22.69
N ARG A 47 0.41 -13.57 22.99
CA ARG A 47 -0.56 -14.27 23.84
C ARG A 47 -1.22 -15.45 23.13
N ALA A 48 -1.26 -15.42 21.80
CA ALA A 48 -1.80 -16.51 20.99
C ALA A 48 -0.78 -17.62 20.69
N ILE A 49 0.53 -17.38 20.87
CA ILE A 49 1.59 -18.37 20.61
C ILE A 49 1.35 -19.71 21.32
N PRO A 50 1.02 -19.76 22.63
CA PRO A 50 0.83 -21.04 23.33
C PRO A 50 -0.27 -21.92 22.74
N TRP A 51 -1.26 -21.33 22.06
CA TRP A 51 -2.35 -22.08 21.43
C TRP A 51 -1.91 -22.89 20.21
N PHE A 52 -0.79 -22.50 19.59
CA PHE A 52 -0.24 -23.17 18.40
C PHE A 52 1.02 -23.99 18.70
N GLN A 53 1.61 -23.84 19.89
CA GLN A 53 2.78 -24.62 20.31
C GLN A 53 2.49 -26.13 20.44
N SER A 54 1.25 -26.53 20.72
CA SER A 54 0.84 -27.94 20.74
C SER A 54 0.55 -28.52 19.35
N LEU A 55 0.40 -27.67 18.34
CA LEU A 55 0.05 -28.06 16.96
C LEU A 55 1.28 -28.10 16.04
N PHE A 56 2.32 -27.32 16.35
CA PHE A 56 3.55 -27.28 15.57
C PHE A 56 4.78 -27.34 16.47
N ASP A 57 5.68 -28.29 16.19
CA ASP A 57 6.92 -28.50 16.95
C ASP A 57 7.94 -27.36 16.74
N ASN A 58 7.83 -26.60 15.65
CA ASN A 58 8.73 -25.50 15.33
C ASN A 58 8.23 -24.17 15.91
N HIS A 59 8.99 -23.62 16.86
CA HIS A 59 8.68 -22.34 17.52
C HIS A 59 8.49 -21.15 16.56
N TYR A 60 9.28 -21.08 15.48
CA TYR A 60 9.15 -20.01 14.49
C TYR A 60 7.83 -20.12 13.72
N VAL A 61 7.40 -21.34 13.40
CA VAL A 61 6.14 -21.60 12.70
C VAL A 61 4.94 -21.25 13.60
N SER A 62 4.95 -21.72 14.86
CA SER A 62 3.89 -21.39 15.83
C SER A 62 3.77 -19.89 16.07
N THR A 63 4.90 -19.19 16.14
CA THR A 63 4.94 -17.73 16.29
C THR A 63 4.34 -17.04 15.06
N ALA A 64 4.79 -17.39 13.86
CA ALA A 64 4.27 -16.81 12.62
C ALA A 64 2.74 -17.01 12.48
N ILE A 65 2.25 -18.22 12.78
CA ILE A 65 0.83 -18.55 12.72
C ILE A 65 0.03 -17.76 13.77
N ALA A 66 0.53 -17.65 15.00
CA ALA A 66 -0.15 -16.89 16.05
C ALA A 66 -0.38 -15.42 15.65
N TYR A 67 0.65 -14.77 15.12
CA TYR A 67 0.54 -13.40 14.62
C TYR A 67 -0.38 -13.31 13.41
N ALA A 68 -0.27 -14.24 12.45
CA ALA A 68 -1.12 -14.28 11.27
C ALA A 68 -2.61 -14.45 11.64
N VAL A 69 -2.94 -15.33 12.59
CA VAL A 69 -4.32 -15.56 13.03
C VAL A 69 -4.90 -14.32 13.69
N VAL A 70 -4.15 -13.65 14.57
CA VAL A 70 -4.60 -12.40 15.19
C VAL A 70 -4.81 -11.32 14.13
N PHE A 71 -3.84 -11.17 13.23
CA PHE A 71 -3.90 -10.18 12.15
C PHE A 71 -5.12 -10.39 11.25
N ILE A 72 -5.32 -11.62 10.75
CA ILE A 72 -6.46 -11.98 9.90
C ILE A 72 -7.78 -11.83 10.67
N GLY A 73 -7.83 -12.27 11.93
CA GLY A 73 -9.01 -12.13 12.78
C GLY A 73 -9.46 -10.67 12.89
N VAL A 74 -8.52 -9.75 13.12
CA VAL A 74 -8.82 -8.31 13.21
C VAL A 74 -9.21 -7.74 11.85
N LEU A 75 -8.53 -8.11 10.77
CA LEU A 75 -8.93 -7.70 9.42
C LEU A 75 -10.36 -8.11 9.07
N LEU A 76 -10.76 -9.33 9.44
CA LEU A 76 -12.12 -9.82 9.22
C LEU A 76 -13.13 -9.02 10.04
N LEU A 77 -12.84 -8.74 11.31
CA LEU A 77 -13.71 -7.95 12.18
C LEU A 77 -13.89 -6.52 11.65
N VAL A 78 -12.81 -5.83 11.31
CA VAL A 78 -12.87 -4.47 10.76
C VAL A 78 -13.49 -4.47 9.37
N GLY A 79 -13.22 -5.50 8.55
CA GLY A 79 -13.83 -5.68 7.24
C GLY A 79 -15.36 -5.80 7.33
N LEU A 80 -15.86 -6.52 8.34
CA LEU A 80 -17.30 -6.64 8.58
C LEU A 80 -17.93 -5.29 8.94
N LEU A 81 -17.25 -4.48 9.77
CA LEU A 81 -17.66 -3.10 10.06
C LEU A 81 -17.62 -2.21 8.81
N ASN A 82 -16.64 -2.40 7.92
CA ASN A 82 -16.55 -1.61 6.69
C ASN A 82 -17.75 -1.87 5.76
N ILE A 83 -18.27 -3.09 5.70
CA ILE A 83 -19.46 -3.42 4.89
C ILE A 83 -20.68 -2.65 5.39
N THR A 84 -20.88 -2.57 6.72
CA THR A 84 -22.02 -1.84 7.29
C THR A 84 -21.89 -0.34 7.06
N LEU A 85 -20.70 0.24 7.27
CA LEU A 85 -20.43 1.66 7.00
C LEU A 85 -20.62 2.00 5.51
N SER A 86 -20.12 1.16 4.61
CA SER A 86 -20.32 1.33 3.17
C SER A 86 -21.79 1.38 2.79
N SER A 87 -22.63 0.60 3.47
CA SER A 87 -24.06 0.57 3.21
C SER A 87 -24.70 1.89 3.62
N MET A 88 -24.31 2.44 4.78
CA MET A 88 -24.78 3.75 5.27
C MET A 88 -24.44 4.89 4.31
N ILE A 89 -23.22 4.91 3.75
CA ILE A 89 -22.78 5.92 2.78
C ILE A 89 -23.64 5.87 1.52
N SER A 90 -23.97 4.67 1.05
CA SER A 90 -24.86 4.47 -0.09
C SER A 90 -26.27 5.00 0.20
N TYR A 91 -26.80 4.76 1.40
CA TYR A 91 -28.11 5.31 1.82
C TYR A 91 -28.12 6.83 1.94
N ALA A 92 -26.99 7.44 2.33
CA ALA A 92 -26.84 8.89 2.43
C ALA A 92 -26.72 9.59 1.06
N GLY A 93 -26.65 8.85 -0.07
CA GLY A 93 -26.53 9.42 -1.41
C GLY A 93 -25.16 10.04 -1.71
N LEU A 94 -24.17 9.84 -0.84
CA LEU A 94 -22.82 10.41 -0.97
C LEU A 94 -21.91 9.63 -1.92
N GLY A 95 -22.41 8.55 -2.54
CA GLY A 95 -21.64 7.68 -3.43
C GLY A 95 -20.84 8.39 -4.52
N PRO A 96 -21.42 9.35 -5.30
CA PRO A 96 -20.67 10.06 -6.33
C PRO A 96 -19.50 10.89 -5.78
N ALA A 97 -19.68 11.53 -4.62
CA ALA A 97 -18.62 12.29 -3.96
C ALA A 97 -17.53 11.37 -3.40
N ASP A 98 -17.91 10.24 -2.79
CA ASP A 98 -17.00 9.21 -2.29
C ASP A 98 -16.15 8.58 -3.40
N ASN A 99 -16.78 8.28 -4.56
CA ASN A 99 -16.08 7.76 -5.73
C ASN A 99 -15.11 8.80 -6.34
N GLY A 100 -15.51 10.08 -6.38
CA GLY A 100 -14.65 11.16 -6.84
C GLY A 100 -13.40 11.34 -5.97
N LEU A 101 -13.56 11.31 -4.64
CA LEU A 101 -12.43 11.28 -3.71
C LEU A 101 -11.61 9.99 -3.85
N GLY A 102 -12.27 8.88 -4.14
CA GLY A 102 -11.64 7.59 -4.40
C GLY A 102 -10.71 7.63 -5.60
N LEU A 103 -11.06 8.37 -6.66
CA LEU A 103 -10.18 8.61 -7.81
C LEU A 103 -8.89 9.33 -7.38
N ILE A 104 -9.00 10.40 -6.59
CA ILE A 104 -7.84 11.18 -6.12
C ILE A 104 -6.94 10.30 -5.23
N PHE A 105 -7.55 9.55 -4.31
CA PHE A 105 -6.83 8.63 -3.44
C PHE A 105 -6.14 7.51 -4.23
N GLY A 106 -6.84 6.93 -5.21
CA GLY A 106 -6.31 5.94 -6.13
C GLY A 106 -5.13 6.46 -6.93
N LEU A 107 -5.18 7.70 -7.42
CA LEU A 107 -4.06 8.34 -8.10
C LEU A 107 -2.86 8.55 -7.16
N ALA A 108 -3.09 9.07 -5.95
CA ALA A 108 -2.04 9.23 -4.95
C ALA A 108 -1.36 7.89 -4.61
N ARG A 109 -2.14 6.82 -4.44
CA ARG A 109 -1.63 5.47 -4.26
C ARG A 109 -0.83 4.99 -5.48
N GLY A 110 -1.30 5.28 -6.69
CA GLY A 110 -0.60 4.96 -7.93
C GLY A 110 0.77 5.63 -8.01
N VAL A 111 0.88 6.90 -7.59
CA VAL A 111 2.15 7.61 -7.48
C VAL A 111 3.09 6.92 -6.50
N ILE A 112 2.60 6.53 -5.32
CA ILE A 112 3.40 5.81 -4.33
C ILE A 112 3.93 4.49 -4.91
N ILE A 113 3.09 3.73 -5.63
CA ILE A 113 3.50 2.48 -6.29
C ILE A 113 4.61 2.75 -7.31
N ILE A 114 4.48 3.80 -8.13
CA ILE A 114 5.50 4.20 -9.11
C ILE A 114 6.81 4.56 -8.43
N LEU A 115 6.77 5.32 -7.33
CA LEU A 115 7.97 5.68 -6.57
C LEU A 115 8.68 4.44 -6.01
N VAL A 116 7.92 3.51 -5.41
CA VAL A 116 8.48 2.24 -4.90
C VAL A 116 9.11 1.44 -6.04
N VAL A 117 8.43 1.29 -7.17
CA VAL A 117 8.98 0.61 -8.35
C VAL A 117 10.24 1.31 -8.85
N ALA A 118 10.25 2.63 -8.95
CA ALA A 118 11.40 3.41 -9.40
C ALA A 118 12.61 3.29 -8.46
N ILE A 119 12.37 3.28 -7.15
CA ILE A 119 13.40 2.98 -6.14
C ILE A 119 13.96 1.57 -6.38
N LEU A 120 13.10 0.56 -6.54
CA LEU A 120 13.57 -0.81 -6.81
C LEU A 120 14.37 -0.90 -8.11
N LEU A 121 13.95 -0.20 -9.17
CA LEU A 121 14.68 -0.13 -10.43
C LEU A 121 16.02 0.62 -10.30
N GLY A 122 16.11 1.61 -9.40
CA GLY A 122 17.35 2.35 -9.13
C GLY A 122 18.48 1.51 -8.55
N TYR A 123 18.15 0.34 -7.99
CA TYR A 123 19.14 -0.64 -7.54
C TYR A 123 19.67 -1.56 -8.66
N THR A 124 19.21 -1.37 -9.89
CA THR A 124 19.62 -2.15 -11.07
C THR A 124 20.32 -1.26 -12.10
N ASP A 125 20.84 -1.84 -13.18
CA ASP A 125 21.42 -1.08 -14.29
C ASP A 125 20.37 -0.46 -15.24
N LEU A 126 19.08 -0.71 -14.99
CA LEU A 126 17.97 -0.20 -15.80
C LEU A 126 17.89 1.34 -15.89
N PRO A 127 18.35 2.15 -14.92
CA PRO A 127 18.38 3.60 -15.06
C PRO A 127 19.37 4.12 -16.10
N GLN A 128 20.34 3.29 -16.53
CA GLN A 128 21.29 3.62 -17.60
C GLN A 128 20.72 3.34 -19.00
N SER A 129 19.54 2.73 -19.08
CA SER A 129 18.92 2.35 -20.35
C SER A 129 18.27 3.54 -21.06
N THR A 130 18.19 3.44 -22.39
CA THR A 130 17.59 4.46 -23.24
C THR A 130 16.08 4.63 -23.02
N TRP A 131 15.37 3.58 -22.55
CA TRP A 131 13.93 3.64 -22.28
C TRP A 131 13.61 4.35 -20.95
N TRP A 132 14.55 4.38 -19.99
CA TRP A 132 14.46 5.13 -18.74
C TRP A 132 14.89 6.60 -18.92
N GLN A 133 16.05 6.85 -19.54
CA GLN A 133 16.60 8.20 -19.69
C GLN A 133 15.76 9.11 -20.60
N ASN A 134 15.13 8.54 -21.64
CA ASN A 134 14.28 9.32 -22.55
C ASN A 134 12.81 9.42 -22.08
N ALA A 135 12.46 8.81 -20.94
CA ALA A 135 11.10 8.87 -20.42
C ALA A 135 10.80 10.28 -19.91
N LYS A 136 9.58 10.79 -20.15
CA LYS A 136 9.20 12.11 -19.64
C LYS A 136 8.96 12.09 -18.13
N PHE A 137 8.45 10.97 -17.63
CA PHE A 137 8.14 10.83 -16.20
C PHE A 137 9.33 10.41 -15.34
N SER A 138 10.44 9.90 -15.92
CA SER A 138 11.59 9.46 -15.12
C SER A 138 12.23 10.61 -14.35
N GLY A 139 12.42 11.78 -14.99
CA GLY A 139 12.95 12.97 -14.30
C GLY A 139 12.09 13.40 -13.11
N ILE A 140 10.77 13.49 -13.30
CA ILE A 140 9.82 13.86 -12.23
C ILE A 140 9.87 12.85 -11.07
N VAL A 141 9.97 11.56 -11.39
CA VAL A 141 10.04 10.48 -10.39
C VAL A 141 11.36 10.53 -9.62
N VAL A 142 12.49 10.75 -10.30
CA VAL A 142 13.81 10.87 -9.66
C VAL A 142 13.88 12.13 -8.78
N ASP A 143 13.34 13.25 -9.26
CA ASP A 143 13.25 14.49 -8.47
C ASP A 143 12.39 14.28 -7.21
N ALA A 144 11.27 13.57 -7.33
CA ALA A 144 10.44 13.23 -6.18
C ALA A 144 11.20 12.34 -5.17
N ILE A 145 11.99 11.37 -5.63
CA ILE A 145 12.85 10.56 -4.75
C ILE A 145 13.90 11.42 -4.04
N ASN A 146 14.54 12.35 -4.75
CA ASN A 146 15.52 13.27 -4.18
C ASN A 146 14.91 14.22 -3.14
N HIS A 147 13.69 14.71 -3.40
CA HIS A 147 12.96 15.49 -2.41
C HIS A 147 12.61 14.65 -1.17
N LEU A 148 12.23 13.38 -1.33
CA LEU A 148 11.97 12.47 -0.22
C LEU A 148 13.22 12.24 0.64
N LYS A 149 14.44 12.19 0.06
CA LYS A 149 15.70 12.06 0.83
C LYS A 149 15.88 13.16 1.88
N THR A 150 15.34 14.36 1.62
CA THR A 150 15.44 15.49 2.56
C THR A 150 14.60 15.28 3.83
N TYR A 151 13.53 14.50 3.74
CA TYR A 151 12.60 14.25 4.86
C TYR A 151 12.85 12.90 5.56
N VAL A 152 13.60 12.02 4.92
CA VAL A 152 13.91 10.68 5.41
C VAL A 152 15.10 10.76 6.38
N PRO A 153 15.08 10.08 7.54
CA PRO A 153 16.21 10.05 8.47
C PRO A 153 17.50 9.56 7.79
N ALA A 154 18.66 10.06 8.24
CA ALA A 154 19.96 9.78 7.62
C ALA A 154 20.30 8.27 7.50
N GLU A 155 19.72 7.43 8.36
CA GLU A 155 19.88 5.97 8.29
C GLU A 155 19.24 5.36 7.04
N PHE A 156 18.13 5.94 6.57
CA PHE A 156 17.36 5.44 5.43
C PHE A 156 17.74 6.12 4.10
N SER A 157 18.41 7.27 4.14
CA SER A 157 18.86 7.98 2.93
C SER A 157 19.91 7.20 2.13
N THR A 158 20.68 6.34 2.80
CA THR A 158 21.66 5.44 2.19
C THR A 158 21.00 4.33 1.35
N TYR A 159 19.72 4.02 1.61
CA TYR A 159 18.92 3.03 0.90
C TYR A 159 17.98 3.63 -0.16
N LEU A 160 18.19 4.88 -0.55
CA LEU A 160 17.49 5.43 -1.70
C LEU A 160 18.48 5.55 -2.85
N PRO A 161 18.29 4.80 -3.96
CA PRO A 161 19.12 4.97 -5.14
C PRO A 161 18.92 6.37 -5.72
N TYR A 162 19.83 6.76 -6.62
CA TYR A 162 19.97 8.09 -7.24
C TYR A 162 20.69 9.15 -6.41
#